data_AF-A0A8H4QHN9-F1
#
_entry.id   AF-A0A8H4QHN9-F1
#
_cell.length_a   1.000
_cell.length_b   1.000
_cell.length_c   1.000
_cell.angle_alpha   90.00
_cell.angle_beta   90.00
_cell.angle_gamma   90.00
#
_symmetry.space_group_name_H-M   'P 1'
#
loop_
_entity.id
_entity.type
_entity.pdbx_description
1 polymer ?
#
loop_
_entity_poly.entity_id
_entity_poly.type
_entity_poly.pdbx_seq_one_letter_code
_entity_poly.pdbx_strand_id
1 'polypeptide(L)'
;MQLLTILSFFILSLLCLAQDSPKPPSSPCQYSCPLFNTLRSNPWPLVKREGAIGWDSHYTIFDCVYAVPSSQSDLAISEWKCSYDKRTGLQALAAAGDNCPPRALQCPSSSDPHAAEPQFSHMENVEVLPWVENGRFLLYLMEHHPS
;
A
#
# COMPACT_ATOMS: atom_id res chain seq x y z
N MET A 1 -37.08 13.52 36.09
CA MET A 1 -35.61 13.57 36.27
C MET A 1 -34.86 12.42 35.61
N GLN A 2 -35.46 11.22 35.40
CA GLN A 2 -34.77 10.07 34.77
C GLN A 2 -34.52 10.17 33.25
N LEU A 3 -35.28 11.01 32.51
CA LEU A 3 -35.09 11.14 31.06
C LEU A 3 -33.81 11.93 30.69
N LEU A 4 -33.41 12.89 31.52
CA LEU A 4 -32.24 13.75 31.29
C LEU A 4 -30.91 12.98 31.45
N THR A 5 -30.87 11.98 32.32
CA THR A 5 -29.68 11.14 32.54
C THR A 5 -29.43 10.15 31.39
N ILE A 6 -30.49 9.67 30.73
CA ILE A 6 -30.35 8.76 29.59
C ILE A 6 -29.83 9.52 28.35
N LEU A 7 -30.31 10.77 28.15
CA LEU A 7 -29.86 11.62 27.05
C LEU A 7 -28.37 11.99 27.18
N SER A 8 -27.88 12.23 28.40
CA SER A 8 -26.46 12.60 28.59
C SER A 8 -25.50 11.43 28.34
N PHE A 9 -25.90 10.20 28.65
CA PHE A 9 -25.09 9.00 28.36
C PHE A 9 -24.97 8.75 26.84
N PHE A 10 -26.03 8.99 26.08
CA PHE A 10 -26.03 8.84 24.63
C PHE A 10 -25.11 9.88 23.95
N ILE A 11 -25.12 11.12 24.42
CA ILE A 11 -24.26 12.18 23.86
C ILE A 11 -22.79 11.92 24.18
N LEU A 12 -22.47 11.42 25.38
CA LEU A 12 -21.08 11.10 25.76
C LEU A 12 -20.50 9.94 24.95
N SER A 13 -21.32 8.95 24.57
CA SER A 13 -20.86 7.81 23.75
C SER A 13 -20.67 8.17 22.28
N LEU A 14 -21.41 9.16 21.75
CA LEU A 14 -21.21 9.69 20.41
C LEU A 14 -19.92 10.52 20.27
N LEU A 15 -19.48 11.21 21.35
CA LEU A 15 -18.27 12.02 21.35
C LEU A 15 -16.96 11.21 21.38
N CYS A 16 -16.99 9.93 21.78
CA CYS A 16 -15.80 9.09 21.81
C CYS A 16 -15.42 8.47 20.44
N LEU A 17 -16.30 8.48 19.44
CA LEU A 17 -16.02 7.89 18.12
C LEU A 17 -15.44 8.86 17.09
N ALA A 18 -15.34 10.15 17.40
CA ALA A 18 -14.70 11.14 16.55
C ALA A 18 -13.24 11.38 16.99
N GLN A 19 -12.45 10.31 17.16
CA GLN A 19 -11.00 10.47 17.14
C GLN A 19 -10.57 10.46 15.69
N ASP A 20 -10.42 11.66 15.14
CA ASP A 20 -9.67 11.91 13.92
C ASP A 20 -8.26 11.34 14.17
N SER A 21 -8.02 10.12 13.69
CA SER A 21 -6.75 9.43 13.90
C SER A 21 -5.65 10.36 13.39
N PRO A 22 -4.66 10.75 14.21
CA PRO A 22 -3.56 11.55 13.72
C PRO A 22 -2.92 10.78 12.58
N LYS A 23 -3.03 11.32 11.36
CA LYS A 23 -2.36 10.80 10.17
C LYS A 23 -0.90 10.59 10.58
N PRO A 24 -0.41 9.34 10.65
CA PRO A 24 0.93 9.09 11.16
C PRO A 24 1.89 9.95 10.32
N PRO A 25 2.88 10.61 10.97
CA PRO A 25 3.85 11.41 10.24
C PRO A 25 4.40 10.52 9.13
N SER A 26 4.33 11.02 7.88
CA SER A 26 4.92 10.37 6.71
C SER A 26 6.30 9.89 7.11
N SER A 27 6.44 8.58 7.31
CA SER A 27 7.77 8.00 7.46
C SER A 27 8.50 8.36 6.17
N PRO A 28 9.73 8.88 6.24
CA PRO A 28 10.47 9.18 5.02
C PRO A 28 10.59 7.85 4.29
N CYS A 29 9.90 7.74 3.16
CA CYS A 29 10.02 6.53 2.37
C CYS A 29 11.48 6.39 1.96
N GLN A 30 11.98 5.16 1.98
CA GLN A 30 13.35 4.88 1.54
C GLN A 30 13.33 4.47 0.07
N TYR A 31 12.27 3.77 -0.35
CA TYR A 31 12.07 3.35 -1.72
C TYR A 31 10.63 3.61 -2.19
N SER A 32 10.47 3.72 -3.50
CA SER A 32 9.21 3.96 -4.20
C SER A 32 9.14 3.17 -5.51
N CYS A 33 7.95 3.10 -6.09
CA CYS A 33 7.71 2.42 -7.35
C CYS A 33 8.24 3.24 -8.53
N PRO A 34 8.90 2.60 -9.51
CA PRO A 34 9.05 3.16 -10.84
C PRO A 34 7.69 3.54 -11.44
N LEU A 35 7.60 4.71 -12.08
CA LEU A 35 6.41 5.13 -12.83
C LEU A 35 6.07 4.16 -13.98
N PHE A 36 7.09 3.51 -14.53
CA PHE A 36 6.97 2.55 -15.61
C PHE A 36 7.82 1.32 -15.33
N ASN A 37 7.32 0.17 -15.74
CA ASN A 37 8.13 -1.03 -15.81
C ASN A 37 8.98 -1.01 -17.10
N THR A 38 10.26 -0.68 -16.96
CA THR A 38 11.20 -0.48 -18.07
C THR A 38 11.88 -1.76 -18.55
N LEU A 39 11.63 -2.91 -17.93
CA LEU A 39 12.20 -4.19 -18.38
C LEU A 39 11.54 -4.74 -19.67
N ARG A 40 10.52 -4.05 -20.19
CA ARG A 40 9.79 -4.41 -21.42
C ARG A 40 10.08 -3.41 -22.54
N SER A 41 9.97 -3.87 -23.78
CA SER A 41 10.02 -3.03 -24.99
C SER A 41 8.87 -2.02 -25.08
N ASN A 42 7.74 -2.31 -24.42
CA ASN A 42 6.63 -1.38 -24.24
C ASN A 42 6.43 -1.15 -22.73
N PRO A 43 6.69 0.06 -22.19
CA PRO A 43 6.64 0.32 -20.77
C PRO A 43 5.22 0.21 -20.23
N TRP A 44 5.04 -0.53 -19.15
CA TRP A 44 3.76 -0.65 -18.47
C TRP A 44 3.64 0.44 -17.39
N PRO A 45 2.58 1.27 -17.41
CA PRO A 45 2.42 2.34 -16.43
C PRO A 45 2.04 1.78 -15.06
N LEU A 46 2.55 2.42 -14.02
CA LEU A 46 2.15 2.16 -12.64
C LEU A 46 0.69 2.56 -12.46
N VAL A 47 -0.09 1.70 -11.82
CA VAL A 47 -1.49 1.95 -11.50
C VAL A 47 -1.76 1.87 -10.02
N LYS A 48 -2.77 2.64 -9.59
CA LYS A 48 -3.32 2.61 -8.24
C LYS A 48 -4.31 1.45 -8.11
N ARG A 49 -4.17 0.62 -7.08
CA ARG A 49 -5.01 -0.55 -6.82
C ARG A 49 -5.36 -0.71 -5.36
N GLU A 50 -6.63 -1.05 -5.14
CA GLU A 50 -7.15 -1.48 -3.85
C GLU A 50 -6.45 -2.79 -3.44
N GLY A 51 -6.04 -2.91 -2.18
CA GLY A 51 -5.36 -4.10 -1.66
C GLY A 51 -3.89 -4.27 -2.04
N ALA A 52 -3.31 -3.34 -2.83
CA ALA A 52 -1.86 -3.24 -2.98
C ALA A 52 -1.23 -2.83 -1.64
N ILE A 53 -0.14 -3.49 -1.27
CA ILE A 53 0.56 -3.21 -0.01
C ILE A 53 1.26 -1.86 -0.09
N GLY A 54 0.78 -0.88 0.68
CA GLY A 54 1.38 0.45 0.77
C GLY A 54 2.71 0.48 1.54
N TRP A 55 3.48 1.55 1.35
CA TRP A 55 4.72 1.78 2.09
C TRP A 55 4.50 1.96 3.59
N ASP A 56 3.39 2.59 3.95
CA ASP A 56 2.90 2.86 5.29
C ASP A 56 2.30 1.63 6.00
N SER A 57 2.14 0.51 5.30
CA SER A 57 1.64 -0.74 5.89
C SER A 57 2.61 -1.34 6.94
N HIS A 58 2.11 -2.24 7.78
CA HIS A 58 2.93 -2.97 8.76
C HIS A 58 3.86 -4.04 8.15
N TYR A 59 3.73 -4.33 6.85
CA TYR A 59 4.56 -5.31 6.17
C TYR A 59 5.99 -4.83 5.95
N THR A 60 6.92 -5.77 5.82
CA THR A 60 8.31 -5.52 5.41
C THR A 60 8.44 -5.22 3.93
N ILE A 61 7.36 -5.40 3.15
CA ILE A 61 7.32 -5.22 1.70
C ILE A 61 6.28 -4.18 1.28
N PHE A 62 6.39 -3.67 0.06
CA PHE A 62 5.37 -2.87 -0.62
C PHE A 62 5.16 -3.36 -2.05
N ASP A 63 3.98 -3.11 -2.62
CA ASP A 63 3.61 -3.55 -3.96
C ASP A 63 3.62 -2.39 -4.97
N CYS A 64 4.16 -2.68 -6.15
CA CYS A 64 4.03 -1.88 -7.36
C CYS A 64 3.25 -2.68 -8.40
N VAL A 65 2.09 -2.18 -8.78
CA VAL A 65 1.18 -2.80 -9.75
C VAL A 65 1.20 -2.01 -11.05
N TYR A 66 1.43 -2.72 -12.15
CA TYR A 66 1.52 -2.14 -13.49
C TYR A 66 0.37 -2.65 -14.37
N ALA A 67 -0.20 -1.76 -15.17
CA ALA A 67 -1.20 -2.15 -16.17
C ALA A 67 -0.52 -2.79 -17.38
N VAL A 68 -0.82 -4.06 -17.62
CA VAL A 68 -0.35 -4.82 -18.77
C VAL A 68 -1.39 -4.69 -19.88
N PRO A 69 -1.01 -4.16 -21.06
CA PRO A 69 -1.89 -4.16 -22.22
C PRO A 69 -2.25 -5.59 -22.60
N SER A 70 -3.54 -5.93 -22.53
CA SER A 70 -4.04 -7.22 -23.02
C SER A 70 -4.24 -7.15 -24.52
N SER A 71 -3.78 -8.17 -25.25
CA SER A 71 -4.09 -8.34 -26.68
C SER A 71 -5.48 -8.95 -26.93
N GLN A 72 -6.14 -9.44 -25.88
CA GLN A 72 -7.47 -10.03 -25.94
C GLN A 72 -8.48 -9.17 -25.17
N SER A 73 -9.31 -8.46 -25.94
CA SER A 73 -10.53 -7.72 -25.54
C SER A 73 -10.35 -6.48 -24.66
N ASP A 74 -11.02 -5.40 -25.07
CA ASP A 74 -11.02 -4.04 -24.49
C ASP A 74 -11.56 -3.92 -23.05
N LEU A 75 -11.80 -5.03 -22.35
CA LEU A 75 -12.49 -5.05 -21.04
C LEU A 75 -11.66 -5.64 -19.90
N ALA A 76 -10.52 -6.29 -20.17
CA ALA A 76 -9.67 -6.87 -19.14
C ALA A 76 -8.26 -6.27 -19.19
N ILE A 77 -8.01 -5.23 -18.38
CA ILE A 77 -6.65 -4.80 -18.08
C ILE A 77 -6.01 -5.90 -17.23
N SER A 78 -5.07 -6.66 -17.81
CA SER A 78 -4.22 -7.54 -17.04
C SER A 78 -3.27 -6.72 -16.17
N GLU A 79 -2.93 -7.22 -14.99
CA GLU A 79 -2.08 -6.52 -14.04
C GLU A 79 -0.82 -7.32 -13.74
N TRP A 80 0.27 -6.60 -13.52
CA TRP A 80 1.52 -7.18 -13.09
C TRP A 80 1.94 -6.60 -11.75
N LYS A 81 2.11 -7.47 -10.75
CA LYS A 81 2.52 -7.06 -9.40
C LYS A 81 3.98 -7.36 -9.15
N CYS A 82 4.72 -6.34 -8.73
CA CYS A 82 6.09 -6.44 -8.25
C CYS A 82 6.14 -6.06 -6.77
N SER A 83 6.68 -6.92 -5.92
CA SER A 83 6.81 -6.68 -4.49
C SER A 83 8.26 -6.41 -4.13
N TYR A 84 8.51 -5.39 -3.31
CA TYR A 84 9.85 -4.95 -2.93
C TYR A 84 9.98 -4.84 -1.41
N ASP A 85 11.15 -5.20 -0.88
CA ASP A 85 11.51 -5.07 0.52
C ASP A 85 11.76 -3.60 0.86
N LYS A 86 11.14 -3.09 1.93
CA LYS A 86 11.22 -1.68 2.33
C LYS A 86 12.62 -1.28 2.78
N ARG A 87 13.42 -2.21 3.32
CA ARG A 87 14.74 -1.90 3.89
C ARG A 87 15.85 -1.88 2.83
N THR A 88 15.76 -2.79 1.87
CA THR A 88 16.80 -3.04 0.87
C THR A 88 16.41 -2.53 -0.53
N GLY A 89 15.11 -2.33 -0.76
CA GLY A 89 14.54 -2.01 -2.07
C GLY A 89 14.59 -3.18 -3.05
N LEU A 90 15.08 -4.35 -2.65
CA LEU A 90 15.20 -5.52 -3.52
C LEU A 90 13.83 -6.16 -3.73
N GLN A 91 13.64 -6.80 -4.88
CA GLN A 91 12.43 -7.57 -5.14
C GLN A 91 12.27 -8.68 -4.09
N ALA A 92 11.18 -8.64 -3.33
CA ALA A 92 10.97 -9.49 -2.16
C ALA A 92 10.13 -10.75 -2.45
N LEU A 93 9.48 -10.81 -3.61
CA LEU A 93 8.72 -11.98 -4.07
C LEU A 93 8.96 -12.13 -5.57
N ALA A 94 9.53 -13.25 -5.98
CA ALA A 94 9.58 -13.63 -7.39
C ALA A 94 8.16 -14.02 -7.82
N ALA A 95 7.31 -13.03 -8.11
CA ALA A 95 6.04 -13.29 -8.75
C ALA A 95 6.31 -13.91 -10.13
N ALA A 96 5.57 -14.98 -10.46
CA ALA A 96 5.83 -15.89 -11.57
C ALA A 96 6.32 -15.19 -12.85
N GLY A 97 7.62 -15.30 -13.15
CA GLY A 97 8.24 -14.78 -14.38
C GLY A 97 8.77 -13.35 -14.29
N ASP A 98 9.86 -13.13 -13.55
CA ASP A 98 10.99 -12.16 -13.67
C ASP A 98 10.84 -10.84 -14.44
N ASN A 99 9.64 -10.30 -14.60
CA ASN A 99 9.41 -9.05 -15.33
C ASN A 99 9.35 -7.85 -14.38
N CYS A 100 9.99 -7.94 -13.21
CA CYS A 100 10.05 -6.87 -12.24
C CYS A 100 11.47 -6.30 -12.19
N PRO A 101 11.63 -4.97 -12.16
CA PRO A 101 12.90 -4.35 -11.84
C PRO A 101 13.52 -5.03 -10.61
N PRO A 102 14.82 -5.35 -10.61
CA PRO A 102 15.44 -6.06 -9.49
C PRO A 102 15.47 -5.20 -8.21
N ARG A 103 15.35 -3.87 -8.36
CA ARG A 103 15.35 -2.91 -7.27
C ARG A 103 14.35 -1.79 -7.51
N ALA A 104 13.71 -1.35 -6.44
CA ALA A 104 12.87 -0.16 -6.40
C ALA A 104 13.69 1.14 -6.52
N LEU A 105 13.00 2.25 -6.80
CA LEU A 105 13.63 3.57 -6.86
C LEU A 105 13.84 4.11 -5.47
N GLN A 106 14.98 4.75 -5.22
CA GLN A 106 15.20 5.43 -3.95
C GLN A 106 14.28 6.65 -3.87
N CYS A 107 13.60 6.82 -2.75
CA CYS A 107 12.83 8.03 -2.52
C CYS A 107 13.76 9.25 -2.47
N PRO A 108 13.30 10.40 -2.95
CA PRO A 108 14.09 11.60 -2.86
C PRO A 108 14.27 12.05 -1.41
N SER A 109 15.48 12.51 -1.11
CA SER A 109 15.76 13.14 0.17
C SER A 109 14.94 14.42 0.31
N SER A 110 14.37 14.66 1.49
CA SER A 110 13.55 15.84 1.82
C SER A 110 14.26 17.20 1.66
N SER A 111 15.53 17.19 1.27
CA SER A 111 16.38 18.35 1.02
C SER A 111 16.31 18.87 -0.41
N ASP A 112 15.71 18.13 -1.35
CA ASP A 112 15.60 18.54 -2.75
C ASP A 112 14.18 19.03 -3.09
N PRO A 113 13.96 20.36 -3.23
CA PRO A 113 12.67 20.92 -3.56
C PRO A 113 12.22 20.66 -5.01
N HIS A 114 13.08 20.11 -5.86
CA HIS A 114 12.75 19.73 -7.24
C HIS A 114 12.52 18.23 -7.40
N ALA A 115 12.62 17.45 -6.33
CA ALA A 115 12.51 16.03 -6.44
C ALA A 115 11.05 15.58 -6.65
N ALA A 116 10.87 14.64 -7.58
CA ALA A 116 9.58 14.07 -7.90
C ALA A 116 9.00 13.30 -6.70
N GLU A 117 7.73 13.52 -6.40
CA GLU A 117 7.03 12.86 -5.30
C GLU A 117 7.09 11.32 -5.43
N PRO A 118 7.38 10.59 -4.35
CA PRO A 118 7.46 9.13 -4.38
C PRO A 118 6.13 8.52 -4.80
N GLN A 119 6.20 7.53 -5.69
CA GLN A 119 5.02 6.90 -6.26
C GLN A 119 4.80 5.50 -5.69
N PHE A 120 3.54 5.15 -5.43
CA PHE A 120 3.12 3.86 -4.90
C PHE A 120 1.83 3.39 -5.56
N SER A 121 1.63 2.08 -5.70
CA SER A 121 0.36 1.55 -6.21
C SER A 121 -0.75 1.48 -5.19
N HIS A 122 -0.45 1.68 -3.90
CA HIS A 122 -1.48 1.74 -2.88
C HIS A 122 -2.40 2.94 -3.08
N MET A 123 -3.71 2.68 -3.01
CA MET A 123 -4.74 3.72 -2.97
C MET A 123 -4.90 4.19 -1.53
N GLU A 124 -4.49 5.43 -1.27
CA GLU A 124 -4.72 6.06 0.02
C GLU A 124 -6.22 6.23 0.27
N ASN A 125 -6.66 6.00 1.50
CA ASN A 125 -8.04 6.22 1.98
C ASN A 125 -9.10 5.22 1.48
N VAL A 126 -8.71 4.03 1.00
CA VAL A 126 -9.67 2.95 0.77
C VAL A 126 -9.89 2.21 2.08
N GLU A 127 -11.13 2.20 2.57
CA GLU A 127 -11.52 1.42 3.75
C GLU A 127 -11.31 -0.06 3.44
N VAL A 128 -10.24 -0.64 4.00
CA VAL A 128 -9.95 -2.06 3.83
C VAL A 128 -10.98 -2.84 4.65
N LEU A 129 -11.72 -3.73 3.99
CA LEU A 129 -12.70 -4.55 4.71
C LEU A 129 -11.99 -5.38 5.81
N PRO A 130 -12.54 -5.44 7.04
CA PRO A 130 -11.86 -6.04 8.19
C PRO A 130 -11.41 -7.50 8.01
N TRP A 131 -12.09 -8.27 7.15
CA TRP A 131 -11.73 -9.66 6.88
C TRP A 131 -10.45 -9.80 6.04
N VAL A 132 -10.14 -8.81 5.20
CA VAL A 132 -8.90 -8.77 4.41
C VAL A 132 -7.72 -8.53 5.35
N GLU A 133 -7.84 -7.61 6.32
CA GLU A 133 -6.83 -7.36 7.34
C GLU A 133 -6.64 -8.57 8.26
N ASN A 134 -7.72 -9.21 8.71
CA ASN A 134 -7.63 -10.38 9.58
C ASN A 134 -6.94 -11.57 8.90
N GLY A 135 -7.26 -11.87 7.63
CA GLY A 135 -6.56 -12.92 6.89
C GLY A 135 -5.07 -12.64 6.72
N ARG A 136 -4.73 -11.36 6.52
CA ARG A 136 -3.38 -10.84 6.35
C ARG A 136 -2.55 -10.82 7.65
N PHE A 137 -3.20 -10.55 8.78
CA PHE A 137 -2.61 -10.63 10.11
C PHE A 137 -2.31 -12.08 10.51
N LEU A 138 -3.19 -13.03 10.17
CA LEU A 138 -2.95 -14.46 10.40
C LEU A 138 -1.70 -14.97 9.65
N LEU A 139 -1.46 -14.47 8.43
CA LEU A 139 -0.23 -14.77 7.68
C LEU A 139 1.00 -14.18 8.36
N TYR A 140 0.93 -12.94 8.83
CA TYR A 140 2.02 -12.30 9.58
C TYR A 140 2.39 -13.10 10.83
N LEU A 141 1.38 -13.54 11.61
CA LEU A 141 1.58 -14.39 12.78
C LEU A 141 2.34 -15.66 12.40
N MET A 142 1.85 -16.40 11.40
CA MET A 142 2.51 -17.61 10.88
C MET A 142 4.00 -17.41 10.55
N GLU A 143 4.35 -16.28 9.98
CA GLU A 143 5.72 -15.97 9.55
C GLU A 143 6.64 -15.49 10.69
N HIS A 144 6.08 -14.97 11.79
CA HIS A 144 6.84 -14.30 12.86
C HIS A 144 6.63 -14.90 14.25
N HIS A 145 6.06 -16.11 14.37
CA HIS A 145 6.01 -16.79 15.66
C HIS A 145 7.43 -17.11 16.17
N PRO A 146 7.81 -16.67 17.38
CA PRO A 146 8.99 -17.20 18.03
C PRO A 146 8.68 -18.65 18.45
N SER A 147 9.62 -19.55 18.12
CA SER A 147 9.60 -20.96 18.54
C SER A 147 9.68 -21.12 20.05
#